data_AF-A0A3T1CY66-F1
#
_entry.id   AF-A0A3T1CY66-F1
#
_cell.length_a   1.000
_cell.length_b   1.000
_cell.length_c   1.000
_cell.angle_alpha   90.00
_cell.angle_beta   90.00
_cell.angle_gamma   90.00
#
_symmetry.space_group_name_H-M   'P 1'
#
loop_
_entity.id
_entity.type
_entity.pdbx_description
1 polymer ?
#
loop_
_entity_poly.entity_id
_entity_poly.type
_entity_poly.pdbx_seq_one_letter_code
_entity_poly.pdbx_strand_id
1 'polypeptide(L)'
;MESVSFVFRKHPEREPSGKLSILGASCCSAERMNAYVKRRNPNAPEVAELYLRQGNRYGVRGDVAYCQLVHESRCWTSELSLLSWAPLTLSELNEESYIEAQMQMLYTFATDLALPDGGEGKLRRQMAHLERAGWRGTVPCWEDLNGKWPASGNRYGQDIVAMWRSMVDWKGKGEVTMDNSRGQDMQRPISARGRIAGSLDWSSFSSEEMKWLKAQQLLPSPAPHPDQKVTWSELAVLLRQWENRGSTATIE
;
A
#
# COMPACT_ATOMS: atom_id res chain seq x y z
N MET A 1 -25.84 26.58 -8.26
CA MET A 1 -24.44 26.20 -8.50
C MET A 1 -24.14 25.04 -7.55
N GLU A 2 -24.39 23.81 -7.99
CA GLU A 2 -24.19 22.63 -7.15
C GLU A 2 -22.70 22.34 -7.03
N SER A 3 -22.19 22.45 -5.81
CA SER A 3 -20.80 22.14 -5.48
C SER A 3 -20.60 20.62 -5.59
N VAL A 4 -19.84 20.21 -6.60
CA VAL A 4 -19.44 18.81 -6.79
C VAL A 4 -18.53 18.41 -5.64
N SER A 5 -19.13 17.87 -4.57
CA SER A 5 -18.44 17.34 -3.42
C SER A 5 -18.25 15.83 -3.58
N PHE A 6 -17.00 15.40 -3.44
CA PHE A 6 -16.42 14.04 -3.55
C PHE A 6 -16.00 13.59 -4.96
N VAL A 7 -14.67 13.59 -5.15
CA VAL A 7 -13.93 13.38 -6.41
C VAL A 7 -13.75 11.90 -6.78
N PHE A 8 -14.06 10.98 -5.86
CA PHE A 8 -14.18 9.54 -6.14
C PHE A 8 -15.50 9.01 -5.59
N ARG A 9 -16.08 8.00 -6.27
CA ARG A 9 -17.28 7.33 -5.76
C ARG A 9 -16.93 6.75 -4.40
N LYS A 10 -17.65 7.19 -3.37
CA LYS A 10 -17.61 6.50 -2.07
C LYS A 10 -18.21 5.12 -2.31
N HIS A 11 -17.43 4.09 -1.99
CA HIS A 11 -17.85 2.70 -2.03
C HIS A 11 -18.04 2.21 -0.59
N PRO A 12 -19.12 2.63 0.12
CA PRO A 12 -19.38 2.21 1.50
C PRO A 12 -19.54 0.69 1.63
N GLU A 13 -19.88 0.00 0.54
CA GLU A 13 -19.96 -1.45 0.46
C GLU A 13 -18.59 -2.16 0.42
N ARG A 14 -17.50 -1.41 0.21
CA ARG A 14 -16.13 -1.92 0.17
C ARG A 14 -15.38 -1.52 1.45
N GLU A 15 -15.80 -2.05 2.59
CA GLU A 15 -14.92 -2.04 3.76
C GLU A 15 -13.75 -3.02 3.51
N PRO A 16 -12.48 -2.63 3.73
CA PRO A 16 -11.35 -3.50 3.41
C PRO A 16 -11.36 -4.79 4.23
N SER A 17 -11.43 -5.92 3.54
CA SER A 17 -11.01 -7.23 4.03
C SER A 17 -9.49 -7.19 4.28
N GLY A 18 -9.07 -6.95 5.52
CA GLY A 18 -7.67 -6.79 5.89
C GLY A 18 -7.09 -5.42 5.51
N LYS A 19 -6.26 -4.86 6.41
CA LYS A 19 -5.53 -3.62 6.15
C LYS A 19 -4.42 -3.86 5.13
N LEU A 20 -4.15 -2.89 4.25
CA LEU A 20 -3.09 -2.99 3.25
C LEU A 20 -1.75 -2.53 3.84
N SER A 21 -0.71 -3.36 3.79
CA SER A 21 0.61 -2.95 4.28
C SER A 21 1.20 -1.80 3.46
N ILE A 22 1.92 -0.88 4.12
CA ILE A 22 2.69 0.19 3.47
C ILE A 22 3.89 -0.39 2.71
N LEU A 23 4.54 -1.40 3.29
CA LEU A 23 5.69 -2.07 2.70
C LEU A 23 5.27 -3.17 1.72
N GLY A 24 6.15 -3.46 0.77
CA GLY A 24 6.00 -4.52 -0.21
C GLY A 24 6.13 -4.05 -1.66
N ALA A 25 6.06 -5.00 -2.58
CA ALA A 25 6.17 -4.73 -4.01
C ALA A 25 4.91 -4.07 -4.56
N SER A 26 5.12 -3.12 -5.47
CA SER A 26 4.06 -2.55 -6.30
C SER A 26 3.51 -3.61 -7.26
N CYS A 27 2.21 -3.57 -7.58
CA CYS A 27 1.58 -4.51 -8.52
C CYS A 27 1.03 -3.85 -9.79
N CYS A 28 1.03 -2.52 -9.86
CA CYS A 28 0.64 -1.76 -11.05
C CYS A 28 1.88 -1.24 -11.80
N SER A 29 1.81 -1.20 -13.14
CA SER A 29 2.83 -0.52 -13.95
C SER A 29 2.59 0.98 -14.05
N ALA A 30 3.66 1.71 -14.41
CA ALA A 30 3.61 3.15 -14.59
C ALA A 30 2.60 3.56 -15.68
N GLU A 31 2.50 2.81 -16.78
CA GLU A 31 1.55 3.09 -17.85
C GLU A 31 0.12 3.00 -17.34
N ARG A 32 -0.20 1.96 -16.56
CA ARG A 32 -1.53 1.80 -15.96
C ARG A 32 -1.85 2.94 -15.02
N MET A 33 -0.92 3.28 -14.13
CA MET A 33 -1.08 4.34 -13.13
C MET A 33 -1.35 5.69 -13.80
N ASN A 34 -0.50 6.08 -14.75
CA ASN A 34 -0.65 7.32 -15.51
C ASN A 34 -1.96 7.34 -16.31
N ALA A 35 -2.28 6.26 -17.01
CA ALA A 35 -3.49 6.17 -17.82
C ALA A 35 -4.77 6.21 -16.97
N TYR A 36 -4.76 5.62 -15.77
CA TYR A 36 -5.88 5.65 -14.84
C TYR A 36 -6.21 7.08 -14.40
N VAL A 37 -5.19 7.86 -14.05
CA VAL A 37 -5.34 9.27 -13.63
C VAL A 37 -5.73 10.17 -14.80
N LYS A 38 -5.16 9.94 -15.99
CA LYS A 38 -5.45 10.75 -17.19
C LYS A 38 -6.91 10.72 -17.64
N ARG A 39 -7.69 9.72 -17.21
CA ARG A 39 -9.17 9.70 -17.37
C ARG A 39 -9.86 10.86 -16.66
N ARG A 40 -9.28 11.38 -15.59
CA ARG A 40 -9.81 12.48 -14.77
C ARG A 40 -9.14 13.80 -15.11
N ASN A 41 -7.81 13.79 -15.25
CA ASN A 41 -7.04 14.95 -15.66
C ASN A 41 -6.07 14.56 -16.79
N PRO A 42 -6.42 14.86 -18.06
CA PRO A 42 -5.54 14.59 -19.20
C PRO A 42 -4.16 15.25 -19.11
N ASN A 43 -4.06 16.35 -18.36
CA ASN A 43 -2.83 17.12 -18.15
C ASN A 43 -2.06 16.67 -16.90
N ALA A 44 -2.45 15.57 -16.25
CA ALA A 44 -1.71 15.05 -15.10
C ALA A 44 -0.27 14.67 -15.49
N PRO A 45 0.72 15.01 -14.65
CA PRO A 45 2.12 14.72 -14.91
C PRO A 45 2.42 13.21 -14.81
N GLU A 46 3.39 12.75 -15.59
CA GLU A 46 3.75 11.32 -15.68
C GLU A 46 4.80 10.91 -14.64
N VAL A 47 4.46 11.01 -13.36
CA VAL A 47 5.37 10.71 -12.25
C VAL A 47 5.34 9.25 -11.78
N ALA A 48 4.48 8.40 -12.35
CA ALA A 48 4.28 7.03 -11.88
C ALA A 48 5.57 6.17 -11.88
N GLU A 49 6.42 6.30 -12.91
CA GLU A 49 7.69 5.57 -13.00
C GLU A 49 8.63 5.91 -11.83
N LEU A 50 8.64 7.18 -11.44
CA LEU A 50 9.44 7.68 -10.34
C LEU A 50 8.93 7.14 -8.99
N TYR A 51 7.62 7.04 -8.82
CA TYR A 51 7.01 6.38 -7.66
C TYR A 51 7.37 4.90 -7.56
N LEU A 52 7.35 4.16 -8.68
CA LEU A 52 7.76 2.75 -8.68
C LEU A 52 9.23 2.59 -8.33
N ARG A 53 10.10 3.43 -8.91
CA ARG A 53 11.55 3.40 -8.65
C ARG A 53 11.87 3.71 -7.19
N GLN A 54 11.34 4.81 -6.66
CA GLN A 54 11.59 5.20 -5.27
C GLN A 54 10.92 4.21 -4.29
N GLY A 55 9.71 3.74 -4.60
CA GLY A 55 9.05 2.69 -3.82
C GLY A 55 9.92 1.43 -3.70
N ASN A 56 10.47 0.96 -4.83
CA ASN A 56 11.38 -0.19 -4.84
C ASN A 56 12.66 0.04 -4.01
N ARG A 57 13.23 1.25 -4.06
CA ARG A 57 14.42 1.62 -3.27
C ARG A 57 14.17 1.50 -1.76
N TYR A 58 13.00 1.91 -1.29
CA TYR A 58 12.65 1.91 0.13
C TYR A 58 11.82 0.69 0.56
N GLY A 59 11.48 -0.22 -0.35
CA GLY A 59 10.57 -1.34 -0.07
C GLY A 59 9.13 -0.92 0.24
N VAL A 60 8.73 0.28 -0.20
CA VAL A 60 7.38 0.86 -0.05
C VAL A 60 6.57 0.58 -1.30
N ARG A 61 5.26 0.33 -1.15
CA ARG A 61 4.32 0.19 -2.26
C ARG A 61 4.15 1.50 -3.01
N GLY A 62 5.01 1.72 -4.01
CA GLY A 62 5.06 2.94 -4.82
C GLY A 62 3.77 3.20 -5.60
N ASP A 63 3.08 2.15 -6.04
CA ASP A 63 1.78 2.25 -6.69
C ASP A 63 0.68 2.78 -5.77
N VAL A 64 0.68 2.41 -4.49
CA VAL A 64 -0.27 2.93 -3.48
C VAL A 64 0.12 4.34 -3.04
N ALA A 65 1.43 4.62 -2.86
CA ALA A 65 1.93 5.96 -2.57
C ALA A 65 1.62 6.96 -3.68
N TYR A 66 1.61 6.51 -4.94
CA TYR A 66 1.12 7.32 -6.06
C TYR A 66 -0.38 7.62 -5.90
N CYS A 67 -1.21 6.64 -5.53
CA CYS A 67 -2.62 6.88 -5.25
C CYS A 67 -2.83 7.89 -4.10
N GLN A 68 -1.96 7.88 -3.08
CA GLN A 68 -1.96 8.90 -2.03
C GLN A 68 -1.78 10.31 -2.61
N LEU A 69 -0.76 10.53 -3.46
CA LEU A 69 -0.55 11.83 -4.11
C LEU A 69 -1.72 12.24 -5.01
N VAL A 70 -2.24 11.30 -5.81
CA VAL A 70 -3.40 11.52 -6.69
C VAL A 70 -4.62 11.94 -5.88
N HIS A 71 -4.86 11.28 -4.75
CA HIS A 71 -5.97 11.58 -3.86
C HIS A 71 -5.84 12.97 -3.27
N GLU A 72 -4.67 13.30 -2.71
CA GLU A 72 -4.41 14.58 -2.06
C GLU A 72 -4.48 15.75 -3.04
N SER A 73 -3.78 15.64 -4.18
CA SER A 73 -3.74 16.68 -5.22
C SER A 73 -5.05 16.81 -6.01
N ARG A 74 -6.03 15.94 -5.74
CA ARG A 74 -7.26 15.77 -6.55
C ARG A 74 -6.93 15.59 -8.03
N CYS A 75 -6.03 14.65 -8.34
CA CYS A 75 -5.51 14.45 -9.69
C CYS A 75 -4.87 15.72 -10.27
N TRP A 76 -4.09 16.47 -9.48
CA TRP A 76 -3.47 17.75 -9.88
C TRP A 76 -4.47 18.82 -10.37
N THR A 77 -5.71 18.82 -9.88
CA THR A 77 -6.72 19.84 -10.27
C THR A 77 -6.91 20.94 -9.23
N SER A 78 -6.34 20.79 -8.04
CA SER A 78 -6.42 21.77 -6.96
C SER A 78 -5.03 22.01 -6.40
N GLU A 79 -4.64 23.27 -6.28
CA GLU A 79 -3.54 23.63 -5.38
C GLU A 79 -3.91 23.16 -3.97
N LEU A 80 -3.00 22.41 -3.36
CA LEU A 80 -3.24 21.65 -2.16
C LEU A 80 -3.45 22.58 -0.96
N SER A 81 -4.68 22.65 -0.45
CA SER A 81 -4.93 23.13 0.92
C SER A 81 -4.77 22.03 1.99
N LEU A 82 -4.33 20.81 1.61
CA LEU A 82 -4.35 19.62 2.49
C LEU A 82 -2.99 19.24 3.10
N LEU A 83 -1.86 19.73 2.57
CA LEU A 83 -0.55 19.48 3.17
C LEU A 83 -0.22 20.59 4.17
N SER A 84 -0.75 20.50 5.38
CA SER A 84 -0.49 21.47 6.47
C SER A 84 1.00 21.68 6.80
N TRP A 85 1.91 20.84 6.31
CA TRP A 85 3.34 20.85 6.64
C TRP A 85 4.24 21.40 5.51
N ALA A 86 3.67 21.68 4.33
CA ALA A 86 4.41 22.25 3.21
C ALA A 86 3.44 22.94 2.25
N PRO A 87 3.45 24.29 2.15
CA PRO A 87 2.82 24.96 1.02
C PRO A 87 3.67 24.63 -0.22
N LEU A 88 3.37 23.52 -0.86
CA LEU A 88 4.02 23.10 -2.11
C LEU A 88 3.12 23.47 -3.28
N THR A 89 3.74 23.98 -4.32
CA THR A 89 3.15 24.16 -5.64
C THR A 89 2.91 22.80 -6.30
N LEU A 90 1.98 22.74 -7.26
CA LEU A 90 1.74 21.53 -8.05
C LEU A 90 2.99 21.06 -8.82
N SER A 91 3.94 21.97 -9.11
CA SER A 91 5.20 21.64 -9.77
C SER A 91 6.13 20.86 -8.83
N GLU A 92 6.26 21.30 -7.58
CA GLU A 92 7.14 20.67 -6.58
C GLU A 92 6.69 19.24 -6.22
N LEU A 93 5.39 18.92 -6.38
CA LEU A 93 4.88 17.55 -6.21
C LEU A 93 5.46 16.54 -7.20
N ASN A 94 5.97 17.03 -8.32
CA ASN A 94 6.52 16.20 -9.39
C ASN A 94 8.03 16.00 -9.24
N GLU A 95 8.65 16.70 -8.28
CA GLU A 95 10.07 16.60 -8.04
C GLU A 95 10.42 15.27 -7.35
N GLU A 96 11.52 14.67 -7.78
CA GLU A 96 12.06 13.45 -7.19
C GLU A 96 12.34 13.61 -5.69
N SER A 97 12.79 14.79 -5.27
CA SER A 97 13.05 15.13 -3.87
C SER A 97 11.80 15.00 -2.99
N TYR A 98 10.63 15.43 -3.49
CA TYR A 98 9.37 15.30 -2.78
C TYR A 98 8.91 13.85 -2.68
N ILE A 99 8.97 13.13 -3.80
CA ILE A 99 8.55 11.72 -3.88
C ILE A 99 9.43 10.87 -2.98
N GLU A 100 10.73 11.08 -3.00
CA GLU A 100 11.68 10.43 -2.10
C GLU A 100 11.37 10.74 -0.63
N ALA A 101 11.15 12.01 -0.27
CA ALA A 101 10.77 12.38 1.09
C ALA A 101 9.47 11.71 1.55
N GLN A 102 8.48 11.58 0.65
CA GLN A 102 7.24 10.84 0.93
C GLN A 102 7.53 9.35 1.19
N MET A 103 8.35 8.69 0.37
CA MET A 103 8.72 7.29 0.57
C MET A 103 9.43 7.08 1.91
N GLN A 104 10.38 7.96 2.25
CA GLN A 104 11.13 7.91 3.50
C GLN A 104 10.21 8.12 4.72
N MET A 105 9.17 8.95 4.59
CA MET A 105 8.13 9.11 5.61
C MET A 105 7.33 7.84 5.82
N LEU A 106 6.82 7.25 4.74
CA LEU A 106 6.03 6.03 4.76
C LEU A 106 6.83 4.85 5.32
N TYR A 107 8.10 4.74 4.93
CA TYR A 107 9.04 3.78 5.50
C TYR A 107 9.16 3.96 7.02
N THR A 108 9.41 5.20 7.49
CA THR A 108 9.56 5.50 8.92
C THR A 108 8.30 5.19 9.73
N PHE A 109 7.12 5.41 9.15
CA PHE A 109 5.85 5.02 9.76
C PHE A 109 5.73 3.49 9.91
N ALA A 110 6.15 2.75 8.90
CA ALA A 110 5.95 1.31 8.80
C ALA A 110 7.03 0.47 9.50
N THR A 111 8.24 1.02 9.71
CA THR A 111 9.35 0.28 10.31
C THR A 111 10.15 1.10 11.31
N ASP A 112 10.74 0.41 12.28
CA ASP A 112 11.72 0.94 13.24
C ASP A 112 13.16 0.91 12.69
N LEU A 113 13.40 0.21 11.57
CA LEU A 113 14.69 0.10 10.90
C LEU A 113 15.24 1.46 10.44
N ALA A 114 16.57 1.59 10.49
CA ALA A 114 17.26 2.78 10.01
C ALA A 114 16.97 3.02 8.53
N LEU A 115 16.80 4.29 8.14
CA LEU A 115 16.63 4.63 6.73
C LEU A 115 17.88 4.28 5.93
N PRO A 116 17.71 3.69 4.73
CA PRO A 116 18.85 3.29 3.88
C PRO A 116 19.83 4.43 3.56
N ASP A 117 19.34 5.67 3.42
CA ASP A 117 20.15 6.79 2.89
C ASP A 117 20.25 8.01 3.82
N GLY A 118 19.63 7.98 5.01
CA GLY A 118 19.62 9.12 5.94
C GLY A 118 18.80 10.32 5.42
N GLY A 119 17.85 10.81 6.23
CA GLY A 119 17.02 11.95 5.82
C GLY A 119 17.70 13.31 6.05
N GLU A 120 17.77 14.17 5.03
CA GLU A 120 18.33 15.53 5.16
C GLU A 120 17.25 16.61 5.39
N GLY A 121 17.67 17.76 5.94
CA GLY A 121 16.90 19.00 5.96
C GLY A 121 15.47 18.92 6.55
N LYS A 122 14.46 19.23 5.73
CA LYS A 122 13.04 19.32 6.15
C LYS A 122 12.49 17.97 6.60
N LEU A 123 12.91 16.88 5.96
CA LEU A 123 12.50 15.54 6.31
C LEU A 123 12.97 15.17 7.72
N ARG A 124 14.20 15.51 8.09
CA ARG A 124 14.71 15.28 9.46
C ARG A 124 13.83 15.92 10.53
N ARG A 125 13.29 17.12 10.29
CA ARG A 125 12.35 17.78 11.22
C ARG A 125 11.03 17.00 11.36
N GLN A 126 10.53 16.45 10.26
CA GLN A 126 9.29 15.67 10.25
C GLN A 126 9.49 14.30 10.90
N MET A 127 10.61 13.63 10.62
CA MET A 127 10.98 12.40 11.30
C MET A 127 11.09 12.60 12.82
N ALA A 128 11.69 13.71 13.27
CA ALA A 128 11.74 14.05 14.68
C ALA A 128 10.34 14.28 15.29
N HIS A 129 9.35 14.70 14.49
CA HIS A 129 7.96 14.76 14.92
C HIS A 129 7.35 13.36 15.07
N LEU A 130 7.57 12.47 14.10
CA LEU A 130 7.13 11.07 14.17
C LEU A 130 7.70 10.34 15.37
N GLU A 131 8.99 10.54 15.65
CA GLU A 131 9.68 9.97 16.81
C GLU A 131 9.06 10.48 18.12
N ARG A 132 8.89 11.80 18.26
CA ARG A 132 8.28 12.41 19.46
C ARG A 132 6.84 11.96 19.68
N ALA A 133 6.09 11.74 18.60
CA ALA A 133 4.71 11.26 18.66
C ALA A 133 4.60 9.74 18.90
N GLY A 134 5.73 9.00 18.89
CA GLY A 134 5.74 7.54 19.03
C GLY A 134 5.13 6.80 17.83
N TRP A 135 5.16 7.40 16.65
CA TRP A 135 4.55 6.81 15.44
C TRP A 135 5.52 6.03 14.56
N ARG A 136 6.82 6.13 14.83
CA ARG A 136 7.85 5.36 14.13
C ARG A 136 7.62 3.86 14.32
N GLY A 137 7.54 3.11 13.22
CA GLY A 137 7.30 1.66 13.23
C GLY A 137 5.95 1.19 13.76
N THR A 138 5.00 2.09 14.05
CA THR A 138 3.68 1.71 14.62
C THR A 138 2.54 1.78 13.60
N VAL A 139 2.85 2.07 12.34
CA VAL A 139 1.88 2.28 11.26
C VAL A 139 2.22 1.36 10.08
N PRO A 140 2.04 0.03 10.24
CA PRO A 140 2.44 -0.93 9.20
C PRO A 140 1.51 -0.92 7.99
N CYS A 141 0.30 -0.35 8.11
CA CYS A 141 -0.72 -0.36 7.06
C CYS A 141 -1.24 1.04 6.68
N TRP A 142 -1.73 1.18 5.46
CA TRP A 142 -2.29 2.43 4.93
C TRP A 142 -3.46 2.96 5.76
N GLU A 143 -4.35 2.08 6.22
CA GLU A 143 -5.47 2.43 7.09
C GLU A 143 -5.03 2.91 8.48
N ASP A 144 -3.81 2.59 8.92
CA ASP A 144 -3.27 3.06 10.20
C ASP A 144 -2.75 4.50 10.14
N LEU A 145 -2.65 5.09 8.93
CA LEU A 145 -2.30 6.50 8.72
C LEU A 145 -3.42 7.45 9.13
N ASN A 146 -4.63 6.94 9.34
CA ASN A 146 -5.78 7.73 9.78
C ASN A 146 -5.48 8.46 11.09
N GLY A 147 -5.58 9.78 11.08
CA GLY A 147 -5.28 10.67 12.21
C GLY A 147 -3.78 10.87 12.48
N LYS A 148 -2.88 10.18 11.79
CA LYS A 148 -1.41 10.29 11.93
C LYS A 148 -0.76 11.00 10.75
N TRP A 149 -1.38 10.92 9.58
CA TRP A 149 -0.99 11.71 8.41
C TRP A 149 -1.71 13.08 8.43
N PRO A 150 -1.05 14.19 8.05
CA PRO A 150 -1.68 15.50 8.05
C PRO A 150 -2.96 15.55 7.19
N ALA A 151 -4.00 16.24 7.68
CA ALA A 151 -5.33 16.31 7.06
C ALA A 151 -6.01 14.95 6.79
N SER A 152 -5.53 13.87 7.42
CA SER A 152 -6.19 12.57 7.35
C SER A 152 -7.43 12.54 8.24
N GLY A 153 -8.59 12.28 7.64
CA GLY A 153 -9.80 11.93 8.37
C GLY A 153 -9.77 10.46 8.83
N ASN A 154 -10.89 10.00 9.39
CA ASN A 154 -11.07 8.62 9.85
C ASN A 154 -11.11 7.56 8.72
N ARG A 155 -11.14 7.99 7.45
CA ARG A 155 -11.24 7.12 6.27
C ARG A 155 -10.15 7.35 5.23
N TYR A 156 -9.14 8.14 5.56
CA TYR A 156 -8.09 8.56 4.63
C TYR A 156 -7.35 7.36 4.01
N GLY A 157 -6.85 6.44 4.83
CA GLY A 157 -6.16 5.25 4.34
C GLY A 157 -7.08 4.33 3.54
N GLN A 158 -8.34 4.17 3.97
CA GLN A 158 -9.33 3.37 3.25
C GLN A 158 -9.63 3.96 1.86
N ASP A 159 -9.72 5.28 1.74
CA ASP A 159 -9.98 5.95 0.46
C ASP A 159 -8.79 5.80 -0.51
N ILE A 160 -7.55 5.84 0.00
CA ILE A 160 -6.34 5.55 -0.79
C ILE A 160 -6.34 4.10 -1.28
N VAL A 161 -6.58 3.14 -0.37
CA VAL A 161 -6.62 1.71 -0.70
C VAL A 161 -7.75 1.40 -1.70
N ALA A 162 -8.92 2.04 -1.54
CA ALA A 162 -10.03 1.90 -2.47
C ALA A 162 -9.68 2.44 -3.87
N MET A 163 -8.94 3.56 -3.94
CA MET A 163 -8.44 4.09 -5.21
C MET A 163 -7.46 3.11 -5.87
N TRP A 164 -6.50 2.59 -5.11
CA TRP A 164 -5.53 1.61 -5.61
C TRP A 164 -6.22 0.34 -6.12
N ARG A 165 -7.17 -0.23 -5.37
CA ARG A 165 -7.97 -1.38 -5.84
C ARG A 165 -8.72 -1.07 -7.14
N SER A 166 -9.31 0.12 -7.23
CA SER A 166 -10.00 0.56 -8.45
C SER A 166 -9.05 0.73 -9.64
N MET A 167 -7.81 1.12 -9.39
CA MET A 167 -6.75 1.21 -10.40
C MET A 167 -6.25 -0.17 -10.84
N VAL A 168 -6.10 -1.12 -9.91
CA VAL A 168 -5.74 -2.52 -10.20
C VAL A 168 -6.83 -3.21 -11.03
N ASP A 169 -8.10 -3.03 -10.67
CA ASP A 169 -9.23 -3.66 -11.37
C ASP A 169 -9.55 -3.00 -12.73
N TRP A 170 -8.95 -1.85 -13.02
CA TRP A 170 -9.27 -1.08 -14.21
C TRP A 170 -8.70 -1.73 -15.48
N LYS A 171 -9.60 -2.13 -16.40
CA LYS A 171 -9.29 -2.76 -17.69
C LYS A 171 -9.00 -1.76 -18.83
N GLY A 172 -8.20 -0.73 -18.54
CA GLY A 172 -7.87 0.30 -19.52
C GLY A 172 -6.51 0.11 -20.21
N LYS A 173 -6.00 1.18 -20.83
CA LYS A 173 -4.65 1.21 -21.42
C LYS A 173 -3.59 0.99 -20.33
N GLY A 174 -2.50 0.28 -20.66
CA GLY A 174 -1.50 -0.17 -19.67
C GLY A 174 -1.88 -1.49 -19.01
N GLU A 175 -2.64 -2.34 -19.72
CA GLU A 175 -2.86 -3.72 -19.30
C GLU A 175 -1.51 -4.44 -19.30
N VAL A 176 -0.81 -4.45 -18.17
CA VAL A 176 0.12 -5.53 -17.89
C VAL A 176 -0.76 -6.76 -17.78
N THR A 177 -0.82 -7.54 -18.85
CA THR A 177 -0.91 -8.98 -18.71
C THR A 177 0.22 -9.35 -17.79
N MET A 178 -0.09 -9.61 -16.52
CA MET A 178 0.75 -10.50 -15.74
C MET A 178 0.90 -11.72 -16.64
N ASP A 179 2.12 -11.98 -17.12
CA ASP A 179 2.34 -13.12 -17.97
C ASP A 179 2.01 -14.37 -17.16
N ASN A 180 0.78 -14.83 -17.33
CA ASN A 180 0.23 -16.01 -16.69
C ASN A 180 0.52 -17.24 -17.57
N SER A 181 1.54 -17.18 -18.43
CA SER A 181 2.04 -18.29 -19.25
C SER A 181 2.57 -19.50 -18.45
N ARG A 182 2.43 -19.49 -17.11
CA ARG A 182 2.61 -20.68 -16.26
C ARG A 182 1.33 -21.19 -15.57
N GLY A 183 0.15 -20.76 -16.03
CA GLY A 183 -1.12 -21.12 -15.39
C GLY A 183 -2.28 -21.30 -16.35
N GLN A 184 -2.03 -21.76 -17.59
CA GLN A 184 -3.10 -22.28 -18.43
C GLN A 184 -3.55 -23.65 -17.93
N ASP A 185 -4.28 -23.67 -16.81
CA ASP A 185 -5.33 -24.65 -16.62
C ASP A 185 -6.29 -24.17 -15.54
N MET A 186 -7.58 -24.47 -15.75
CA MET A 186 -8.74 -24.19 -14.90
C MET A 186 -9.43 -22.84 -15.05
N GLN A 187 -10.11 -22.68 -16.20
CA GLN A 187 -11.41 -22.03 -16.22
C GLN A 187 -12.52 -23.03 -15.87
N ARG A 188 -13.21 -22.82 -14.74
CA ARG A 188 -14.63 -23.18 -14.58
C ARG A 188 -15.36 -22.05 -13.85
N PRO A 189 -16.59 -21.68 -14.26
CA PRO A 189 -17.29 -20.53 -13.72
C PRO A 189 -18.01 -20.91 -12.42
N ILE A 190 -17.85 -20.12 -11.37
CA ILE A 190 -18.73 -20.22 -10.19
C ILE A 190 -19.76 -19.09 -10.26
N SER A 191 -21.01 -19.55 -10.34
CA SER A 191 -22.24 -18.78 -10.38
C SER A 191 -22.37 -17.80 -9.21
N ALA A 192 -22.86 -16.61 -9.52
CA ALA A 192 -23.39 -15.67 -8.53
C ALA A 192 -24.52 -16.30 -7.72
N ARG A 193 -24.44 -16.27 -6.39
CA ARG A 193 -25.57 -16.12 -5.45
C ARG A 193 -25.10 -16.06 -4.00
N GLY A 194 -25.67 -15.13 -3.23
CA GLY A 194 -25.71 -15.16 -1.77
C GLY A 194 -24.99 -14.02 -1.07
N ARG A 195 -25.70 -12.91 -0.81
CA ARG A 195 -25.32 -11.95 0.24
C ARG A 195 -25.61 -12.57 1.59
N ILE A 196 -24.70 -12.47 2.54
CA ILE A 196 -25.03 -12.52 3.98
C ILE A 196 -24.28 -11.39 4.67
N ALA A 197 -25.05 -10.46 5.24
CA ALA A 197 -24.58 -9.47 6.19
C ALA A 197 -24.41 -10.17 7.54
N GLY A 198 -23.19 -10.18 8.07
CA GLY A 198 -22.85 -10.71 9.37
C GLY A 198 -21.38 -10.46 9.63
N SER A 199 -21.05 -9.93 10.79
CA SER A 199 -19.69 -9.81 11.31
C SER A 199 -18.89 -11.08 11.01
N LEU A 200 -17.89 -11.00 10.13
CA LEU A 200 -17.12 -12.16 9.69
C LEU A 200 -16.23 -12.64 10.84
N ASP A 201 -16.56 -13.81 11.38
CA ASP A 201 -15.73 -14.52 12.36
C ASP A 201 -14.53 -15.16 11.66
N TRP A 202 -13.35 -14.57 11.88
CA TRP A 202 -12.06 -15.02 11.35
C TRP A 202 -11.62 -16.41 11.82
N SER A 203 -12.31 -17.03 12.78
CA SER A 203 -12.03 -18.39 13.25
C SER A 203 -12.27 -19.47 12.17
N SER A 204 -13.08 -19.14 11.15
CA SER A 204 -13.58 -20.05 10.11
C SER A 204 -12.75 -20.09 8.81
N PHE A 205 -11.89 -19.10 8.57
CA PHE A 205 -11.08 -18.97 7.33
C PHE A 205 -9.59 -19.23 7.51
N SER A 206 -9.11 -19.47 8.73
CA SER A 206 -7.75 -19.96 8.93
C SER A 206 -7.79 -21.48 8.92
N SER A 207 -7.28 -22.06 7.84
CA SER A 207 -7.06 -23.51 7.75
C SER A 207 -6.17 -23.95 8.92
N GLU A 208 -6.22 -25.24 9.30
CA GLU A 208 -5.39 -25.74 10.40
C GLU A 208 -3.90 -25.46 10.14
N GLU A 209 -3.48 -25.48 8.88
CA GLU A 209 -2.14 -25.15 8.43
C GLU A 209 -1.78 -23.68 8.70
N MET A 210 -2.69 -22.73 8.46
CA MET A 210 -2.43 -21.31 8.78
C MET A 210 -2.41 -21.03 10.28
N LYS A 211 -3.24 -21.73 11.06
CA LYS A 211 -3.19 -21.67 12.52
C LYS A 211 -1.87 -22.24 13.04
N TRP A 212 -1.43 -23.36 12.46
CA TRP A 212 -0.15 -23.99 12.77
C TRP A 212 1.03 -23.07 12.42
N LEU A 213 1.09 -22.53 11.19
CA LEU A 213 2.15 -21.60 10.77
C LEU A 213 2.22 -20.37 11.68
N LYS A 214 1.07 -19.83 12.08
CA LYS A 214 0.99 -18.73 13.04
C LYS A 214 1.50 -19.11 14.42
N ALA A 215 1.11 -20.27 14.94
CA ALA A 215 1.58 -20.78 16.22
C ALA A 215 3.10 -21.01 16.22
N GLN A 216 3.65 -21.44 15.08
CA GLN A 216 5.09 -21.58 14.86
C GLN A 216 5.80 -20.23 14.59
N GLN A 217 5.08 -19.09 14.55
CA GLN A 217 5.60 -17.77 14.18
C GLN A 217 6.36 -17.78 12.84
N LEU A 218 5.90 -18.58 11.89
CA LEU A 218 6.45 -18.71 10.54
C LEU A 218 5.74 -17.81 9.52
N LEU A 219 4.75 -17.04 9.94
CA LEU A 219 4.09 -16.10 9.04
C LEU A 219 4.82 -14.75 9.09
N PRO A 220 5.08 -14.11 7.93
CA PRO A 220 5.58 -12.74 7.92
C PRO A 220 4.54 -11.81 8.57
N SER A 221 5.01 -10.66 9.10
CA SER A 221 4.12 -9.66 9.70
C SER A 221 3.90 -8.50 8.73
N PRO A 222 2.65 -8.15 8.38
CA PRO A 222 1.41 -8.83 8.77
C PRO A 222 1.20 -10.16 8.05
N ALA A 223 0.47 -11.07 8.70
CA ALA A 223 0.20 -12.40 8.17
C ALA A 223 -0.44 -12.33 6.77
N PRO A 224 0.05 -13.11 5.80
CA PRO A 224 -0.49 -13.13 4.44
C PRO A 224 -1.92 -13.67 4.46
N HIS A 225 -2.71 -13.26 3.47
CA HIS A 225 -4.07 -13.79 3.32
C HIS A 225 -4.00 -15.32 3.06
N PRO A 226 -4.91 -16.15 3.61
CA PRO A 226 -4.88 -17.61 3.40
C PRO A 226 -4.86 -18.03 1.92
N ASP A 227 -5.56 -17.27 1.07
CA ASP A 227 -5.60 -17.52 -0.38
C ASP A 227 -4.46 -16.85 -1.17
N GLN A 228 -3.50 -16.20 -0.50
CA GLN A 228 -2.32 -15.64 -1.16
C GLN A 228 -1.42 -16.77 -1.65
N LYS A 229 -1.15 -16.80 -2.95
CA LYS A 229 -0.16 -17.73 -3.52
C LYS A 229 1.24 -17.38 -3.02
N VAL A 230 1.93 -18.37 -2.45
CA VAL A 230 3.31 -18.24 -1.96
C VAL A 230 4.30 -18.51 -3.11
N THR A 231 5.33 -17.67 -3.24
CA THR A 231 6.42 -17.90 -4.20
C THR A 231 7.47 -18.87 -3.64
N TRP A 232 8.21 -19.56 -4.52
CA TRP A 232 9.31 -20.45 -4.10
C TRP A 232 10.41 -19.73 -3.31
N SER A 233 10.65 -18.45 -3.60
CA SER A 233 11.59 -17.62 -2.85
C SER A 233 11.11 -17.34 -1.43
N GLU A 234 9.82 -17.00 -1.24
CA GLU A 234 9.24 -16.78 0.09
C GLU A 234 9.23 -18.07 0.90
N LEU A 235 8.87 -19.20 0.28
CA LEU A 235 8.93 -20.51 0.93
C LEU A 235 10.36 -20.86 1.36
N ALA A 236 11.37 -20.60 0.53
CA ALA A 236 12.77 -20.84 0.88
C ALA A 236 13.24 -20.01 2.07
N VAL A 237 12.79 -18.75 2.19
CA VAL A 237 13.08 -17.91 3.36
C VAL A 237 12.45 -18.50 4.62
N LEU A 238 11.20 -18.96 4.55
CA LEU A 238 10.52 -19.59 5.67
C LEU A 238 11.22 -20.88 6.14
N LEU A 239 11.65 -21.72 5.20
CA LEU A 239 12.37 -22.96 5.50
C LEU A 239 13.72 -22.68 6.19
N ARG A 240 14.47 -21.66 5.75
CA ARG A 240 15.71 -21.25 6.40
C ARG A 240 15.48 -20.73 7.82
N GLN A 241 14.43 -19.94 8.03
CA GLN A 241 14.06 -19.48 9.37
C GLN A 241 13.70 -20.63 10.30
N TRP A 242 13.02 -21.66 9.79
CA TRP A 242 12.69 -22.87 10.54
C TRP A 242 13.93 -23.69 10.90
N GLU A 243 14.84 -23.91 9.95
CA GLU A 243 16.08 -24.68 10.18
C GLU A 243 17.00 -24.01 11.20
N ASN A 244 17.08 -22.67 11.17
CA ASN A 244 17.85 -21.90 12.15
C ASN A 244 17.26 -21.99 13.57
N ARG A 245 15.93 -22.20 13.73
CA ARG A 245 15.31 -22.43 15.05
C ARG A 245 15.70 -23.78 15.65
N GLY A 246 15.84 -24.82 14.82
CA GLY A 246 16.28 -26.14 15.29
C GLY A 246 17.71 -26.13 15.82
N SER A 247 18.57 -25.29 15.26
CA SER A 247 19.98 -25.17 15.69
C SER A 247 20.13 -24.52 17.07
N THR A 248 19.21 -23.64 17.47
CA THR A 248 19.23 -23.00 18.81
C THR A 248 18.68 -23.89 19.92
N ALA A 249 17.96 -24.97 19.60
CA ALA A 249 17.38 -25.88 20.58
C ALA A 249 18.32 -27.04 20.98
N THR A 250 19.54 -27.11 20.43
CA THR A 250 20.51 -28.20 20.71
C THR A 250 21.67 -27.75 21.61
N ILE A 251 21.55 -26.58 22.24
CA ILE A 251 22.50 -26.07 23.24
C ILE A 251 21.75 -25.85 24.55
N GLU A 252 21.23 -26.93 25.12
CA GLU A 252 20.97 -27.10 26.56
C GLU A 252 21.37 -28.51 26.98
#